data_AF-A0A0F5J5S8-F1
#
_entry.id   AF-A0A0F5J5S8-F1
#
_cell.length_a   1.000
_cell.length_b   1.000
_cell.length_c   1.000
_cell.angle_alpha   90.00
_cell.angle_beta   90.00
_cell.angle_gamma   90.00
#
_symmetry.space_group_name_H-M   'P 1'
#
loop_
_entity.id
_entity.type
_entity.pdbx_description
1 polymer ?
#
loop_
_entity_poly.entity_id
_entity_poly.type
_entity_poly.pdbx_seq_one_letter_code
_entity_poly.pdbx_strand_id
1 'polypeptide(L)'
;MLYVKFITGCLATALLLGSCTKETEQKGTAPVTPDADNSRREVLMTLKNKLSVKPVTSKAGTPIATAAENAISTLDVYVFGATQESGDYTFQERFAYRADANDKLPQGATELQLNTTDAHGNETSGLLKLKKGLFVKLYCIANDTTLTTPATGKTIVPADFTPITFTEGENGNP
;
A
#
# COMPACT_ATOMS: atom_id res chain seq x y z
N MET A 1 43.60 -22.54 44.13
CA MET A 1 42.54 -21.53 44.26
C MET A 1 42.25 -21.03 42.85
N LEU A 2 41.27 -21.58 42.10
CA LEU A 2 39.81 -21.43 42.24
C LEU A 2 39.47 -19.92 42.31
N TYR A 3 38.86 -19.28 41.31
CA TYR A 3 37.50 -19.54 40.84
C TYR A 3 37.26 -18.98 39.41
N VAL A 4 36.79 -19.83 38.50
CA VAL A 4 36.12 -19.47 37.25
C VAL A 4 34.76 -18.86 37.59
N LYS A 5 34.44 -17.66 37.11
CA LYS A 5 33.10 -17.08 37.27
C LYS A 5 32.34 -17.12 35.94
N PHE A 6 31.39 -18.04 35.94
CA PHE A 6 30.42 -18.41 34.92
C PHE A 6 29.26 -17.38 34.87
N ILE A 7 28.51 -17.38 33.76
CA ILE A 7 27.08 -17.00 33.61
C ILE A 7 26.75 -15.60 33.05
N THR A 8 26.47 -15.61 31.74
CA THR A 8 25.29 -15.02 31.06
C THR A 8 25.10 -13.50 31.06
N GLY A 9 25.45 -12.89 29.91
CA GLY A 9 24.79 -11.68 29.41
C GLY A 9 24.20 -12.00 28.04
N CYS A 10 22.91 -12.35 28.01
CA CYS A 10 22.19 -12.83 26.84
C CYS A 10 22.25 -11.87 25.64
N LEU A 11 22.63 -12.46 24.52
CA LEU A 11 22.17 -12.18 23.17
C LEU A 11 20.69 -11.74 23.13
N ALA A 12 20.42 -10.46 22.90
CA ALA A 12 19.06 -9.96 22.67
C ALA A 12 19.05 -8.70 21.77
N THR A 13 19.70 -8.78 20.61
CA THR A 13 19.64 -7.73 19.57
C THR A 13 18.88 -8.21 18.32
N ALA A 14 17.88 -9.07 18.49
CA ALA A 14 17.20 -9.76 17.39
C ALA A 14 15.66 -9.65 17.42
N LEU A 15 15.10 -8.48 17.74
CA LEU A 15 13.64 -8.31 17.85
C LEU A 15 13.02 -7.20 16.99
N LEU A 16 13.73 -6.65 15.99
CA LEU A 16 13.18 -5.62 15.10
C LEU A 16 12.93 -6.08 13.65
N LEU A 17 12.96 -7.39 13.38
CA LEU A 17 12.69 -7.92 12.04
C LEU A 17 11.51 -8.89 12.13
N GLY A 18 10.34 -8.46 11.66
CA GLY A 18 9.22 -9.39 11.53
C GLY A 18 7.80 -8.83 11.56
N SER A 19 7.55 -7.58 11.16
CA SER A 19 6.24 -7.25 10.61
C SER A 19 6.31 -7.23 9.09
N CYS A 20 6.76 -8.36 8.50
CA CYS A 20 6.42 -8.63 7.12
C CYS A 20 4.90 -8.71 7.05
N THR A 21 4.28 -7.76 6.37
CA THR A 21 2.90 -7.92 5.90
C THR A 21 2.85 -9.25 5.17
N LYS A 22 2.10 -10.22 5.70
CA LYS A 22 1.87 -11.47 5.01
C LYS A 22 0.93 -11.17 3.84
N GLU A 23 1.43 -11.35 2.62
CA GLU A 23 0.58 -11.44 1.45
C GLU A 23 -0.36 -12.64 1.65
N THR A 24 -1.67 -12.38 1.72
CA THR A 24 -2.68 -13.44 1.76
C THR A 24 -3.27 -13.49 0.37
N GLU A 25 -2.99 -14.55 -0.38
CA GLU A 25 -3.73 -14.82 -1.61
C GLU A 25 -5.17 -15.12 -1.24
N GLN A 26 -6.07 -14.18 -1.54
CA GLN A 26 -7.49 -14.41 -1.38
C GLN A 26 -7.95 -15.32 -2.52
N LYS A 27 -8.28 -16.58 -2.20
CA LYS A 27 -8.92 -17.51 -3.13
C LYS A 27 -10.32 -16.96 -3.44
N GLY A 28 -10.44 -16.24 -4.55
CA GLY A 28 -11.69 -15.64 -5.00
C GLY A 28 -12.79 -16.70 -5.16
N THR A 29 -14.02 -16.31 -4.81
CA THR A 29 -15.24 -17.00 -5.27
C THR A 29 -15.38 -16.80 -6.78
N ALA A 30 -16.22 -17.62 -7.44
CA ALA A 30 -16.38 -17.75 -8.90
C ALA A 30 -16.06 -16.49 -9.73
N PRO A 31 -15.37 -16.65 -10.88
CA PRO A 31 -14.74 -15.54 -11.58
C PRO A 31 -15.75 -14.44 -11.88
N VAL A 32 -15.44 -13.23 -11.40
CA VAL A 32 -15.90 -12.01 -12.06
C VAL A 32 -15.54 -12.16 -13.53
N THR A 33 -16.49 -11.87 -14.42
CA THR A 33 -16.23 -11.87 -15.86
C THR A 33 -14.95 -11.07 -16.09
N PRO A 34 -13.88 -11.68 -16.63
CA PRO A 34 -12.63 -10.97 -16.84
C PRO A 34 -12.92 -9.74 -17.69
N ASP A 35 -12.43 -8.58 -17.26
CA ASP A 35 -12.37 -7.43 -18.14
C ASP A 35 -11.67 -7.87 -19.44
N ALA A 36 -12.21 -7.48 -20.60
CA ALA A 36 -11.68 -7.90 -21.89
C ALA A 36 -10.26 -7.33 -22.14
N ASP A 37 -9.84 -6.35 -21.32
CA ASP A 37 -8.51 -5.77 -21.34
C ASP A 37 -7.47 -6.73 -20.74
N ASN A 38 -6.91 -7.59 -21.60
CA ASN A 38 -5.84 -8.51 -21.24
C ASN A 38 -4.54 -7.80 -20.83
N SER A 39 -4.43 -6.46 -20.94
CA SER A 39 -3.25 -5.71 -20.48
C SER A 39 -3.29 -5.34 -18.99
N ARG A 40 -4.40 -5.62 -18.27
CA ARG A 40 -4.61 -5.17 -16.88
C ARG A 40 -4.82 -6.32 -15.88
N ARG A 41 -4.31 -6.15 -14.67
CA ARG A 41 -4.48 -7.08 -13.54
C ARG A 41 -5.24 -6.39 -12.43
N GLU A 42 -6.27 -7.06 -11.92
CA GLU A 42 -6.99 -6.59 -10.74
C GLU A 42 -6.21 -6.95 -9.46
N VAL A 43 -6.04 -5.96 -8.59
CA VAL A 43 -5.39 -6.07 -7.28
C VAL A 43 -6.33 -5.49 -6.24
N LEU A 44 -6.79 -6.33 -5.31
CA LEU A 44 -7.55 -5.88 -4.16
C LEU A 44 -6.58 -5.37 -3.09
N MET A 45 -6.69 -4.09 -2.75
CA MET A 45 -5.95 -3.46 -1.68
C MET A 45 -6.86 -3.25 -0.48
N THR A 46 -6.40 -3.64 0.71
CA THR A 46 -7.15 -3.44 1.96
C THR A 46 -6.32 -2.66 2.97
N LEU A 47 -6.84 -1.50 3.35
CA LEU A 47 -6.28 -0.58 4.35
C LEU A 47 -6.97 -0.83 5.69
N LYS A 48 -6.21 -1.30 6.67
CA LYS A 48 -6.68 -1.45 8.06
C LYS A 48 -6.31 -0.20 8.83
N ASN A 49 -7.22 0.77 8.86
CA ASN A 49 -6.99 2.07 9.48
C ASN A 49 -7.27 2.08 10.99
N LYS A 50 -7.79 0.98 11.55
CA LYS A 50 -7.96 0.83 12.99
C LYS A 50 -6.71 0.25 13.64
N LEU A 51 -6.09 1.04 14.52
CA LEU A 51 -5.09 0.52 15.45
C LEU A 51 -5.75 -0.43 16.46
N SER A 52 -5.50 -1.73 16.33
CA SER A 52 -5.93 -2.74 17.30
C SER A 52 -4.76 -3.13 18.20
N VAL A 53 -4.72 -2.58 19.41
CA VAL A 53 -3.78 -3.06 20.44
C VAL A 53 -4.38 -4.25 21.17
N LYS A 54 -3.54 -5.23 21.55
CA LYS A 54 -3.97 -6.25 22.52
C LYS A 54 -4.46 -5.51 23.78
N PRO A 55 -5.65 -5.80 24.30
CA PRO A 55 -6.10 -5.21 25.55
C PRO A 55 -5.14 -5.67 26.65
N VAL A 56 -4.18 -4.83 27.00
CA VAL A 56 -3.68 -4.80 28.36
C VAL A 56 -4.85 -4.23 29.17
N THR A 57 -5.05 -4.64 30.41
CA THR A 57 -6.09 -4.12 31.32
C THR A 57 -5.87 -2.65 31.67
N SER A 58 -5.78 -1.78 30.67
CA SER A 58 -5.55 -0.35 30.79
C SER A 58 -6.88 0.36 30.97
N LYS A 59 -6.88 1.29 31.92
CA LYS A 59 -8.03 1.96 32.54
C LYS A 59 -8.83 2.90 31.63
N ALA A 60 -8.73 2.82 30.30
CA ALA A 60 -9.41 3.75 29.41
C ALA A 60 -10.56 3.05 28.69
N GLY A 61 -11.80 3.27 29.15
CA GLY A 61 -13.02 2.89 28.42
C GLY A 61 -13.27 3.71 27.15
N THR A 62 -12.26 4.42 26.65
CA THR A 62 -12.32 5.33 25.51
C THR A 62 -11.55 4.74 24.33
N PRO A 63 -12.11 4.75 23.10
CA PRO A 63 -11.38 4.35 21.90
C PRO A 63 -10.07 5.12 21.71
N ILE A 64 -9.04 4.44 21.16
CA ILE A 64 -7.71 5.05 20.93
C ILE A 64 -7.73 6.12 19.84
N ALA A 65 -8.58 5.93 18.83
CA ALA A 65 -8.79 6.87 17.75
C ALA A 65 -10.29 7.08 17.54
N THR A 66 -10.66 8.33 17.27
CA THR A 66 -12.00 8.74 16.88
C THR A 66 -12.30 8.30 15.44
N ALA A 67 -13.58 8.33 15.05
CA ALA A 67 -13.97 8.06 13.67
C ALA A 67 -13.36 9.06 12.68
N ALA A 68 -13.17 10.33 13.09
CA ALA A 68 -12.55 11.36 12.26
C ALA A 68 -11.05 11.09 12.03
N GLU A 69 -10.33 10.64 13.06
CA GLU A 69 -8.91 10.27 12.93
C GLU A 69 -8.72 9.02 12.05
N ASN A 70 -9.70 8.11 12.04
CA ASN A 70 -9.72 6.93 11.18
C ASN A 70 -10.32 7.20 9.79
N ALA A 71 -10.78 8.41 9.50
CA ALA A 71 -11.37 8.71 8.19
C ALA A 71 -10.26 8.91 7.15
N ILE A 72 -10.39 8.19 6.02
CA ILE A 72 -9.63 8.49 4.82
C ILE A 72 -10.52 9.39 3.96
N SER A 73 -10.24 10.69 3.94
CA SER A 73 -10.96 11.67 3.12
C SER A 73 -10.35 11.78 1.71
N THR A 74 -9.04 11.62 1.61
CA THR A 74 -8.32 11.50 0.33
C THR A 74 -7.35 10.33 0.37
N LEU A 75 -7.17 9.66 -0.76
CA LEU A 75 -6.12 8.67 -0.93
C LEU A 75 -5.54 8.78 -2.34
N ASP A 76 -4.23 8.86 -2.43
CA ASP A 76 -3.50 8.81 -3.69
C ASP A 76 -2.54 7.62 -3.68
N VAL A 77 -2.68 6.73 -4.65
CA VAL A 77 -1.84 5.54 -4.84
C VAL A 77 -0.97 5.76 -6.07
N TYR A 78 0.32 5.96 -5.86
CA TYR A 78 1.31 6.08 -6.92
C TYR A 78 1.86 4.70 -7.26
N VAL A 79 1.82 4.34 -8.53
CA VAL A 79 2.35 3.08 -9.05
C VAL A 79 3.68 3.36 -9.72
N PHE A 80 4.74 2.73 -9.21
CA PHE A 80 6.04 2.73 -9.87
C PHE A 80 6.32 1.34 -10.39
N GLY A 81 6.89 1.26 -11.60
CA GLY A 81 7.14 0.01 -12.32
C GLY A 81 8.60 -0.14 -12.73
N ALA A 82 9.07 -1.38 -12.77
CA ALA A 82 10.39 -1.77 -13.28
C ALA A 82 10.30 -3.10 -14.05
N THR A 83 11.22 -3.33 -14.99
CA THR A 83 11.31 -4.60 -15.75
C THR A 83 11.91 -5.74 -14.93
N GLN A 84 12.60 -5.41 -13.84
CA GLN A 84 13.23 -6.35 -12.91
C GLN A 84 12.89 -5.94 -11.48
N GLU A 85 12.78 -6.92 -10.57
CA GLU A 85 12.41 -6.69 -9.17
C GLU A 85 13.36 -5.70 -8.46
N SER A 86 14.66 -5.82 -8.72
CA SER A 86 15.73 -4.97 -8.18
C SER A 86 16.12 -3.80 -9.09
N GLY A 87 15.35 -3.53 -10.14
CA GLY A 87 15.62 -2.47 -11.10
C GLY A 87 15.26 -1.07 -10.61
N ASP A 88 15.47 -0.08 -11.50
CA ASP A 88 15.07 1.30 -11.27
C ASP A 88 13.57 1.47 -11.54
N TYR A 89 12.85 1.93 -10.53
CA TYR A 89 11.40 2.10 -10.57
C TYR A 89 11.02 3.49 -11.08
N THR A 90 10.17 3.54 -12.09
CA THR A 90 9.67 4.80 -12.68
C THR A 90 8.17 4.92 -12.53
N PHE A 91 7.66 6.15 -12.40
CA PHE A 91 6.23 6.42 -12.27
C PHE A 91 5.46 5.90 -13.50
N GLN A 92 4.36 5.17 -13.28
CA GLN A 92 3.54 4.55 -14.33
C GLN A 92 2.11 5.10 -14.41
N GLU A 93 1.46 5.22 -13.25
CA GLU A 93 0.07 5.67 -13.13
C GLU A 93 -0.23 6.07 -11.68
N ARG A 94 -1.32 6.83 -11.49
CA ARG A 94 -1.83 7.22 -10.18
C ARG A 94 -3.30 6.83 -10.09
N PHE A 95 -3.69 6.26 -8.96
CA PHE A 95 -5.09 6.09 -8.59
C PHE A 95 -5.43 7.07 -7.47
N ALA A 96 -6.62 7.65 -7.50
CA ALA A 96 -7.02 8.68 -6.57
C ALA A 96 -8.46 8.49 -6.11
N TYR A 97 -8.66 8.50 -4.78
CA TYR A 97 -9.96 8.51 -4.12
C TYR A 97 -10.17 9.87 -3.44
N ARG A 98 -11.40 10.37 -3.51
CA ARG A 98 -11.89 11.53 -2.78
C ARG A 98 -13.23 11.18 -2.16
N ALA A 99 -13.41 11.47 -0.87
CA ALA A 99 -14.67 11.23 -0.18
C ALA A 99 -15.77 12.23 -0.60
N ASP A 100 -15.38 13.48 -0.88
CA ASP A 100 -16.29 14.47 -1.49
C ASP A 100 -16.25 14.32 -3.02
N ALA A 101 -17.40 14.05 -3.62
CA ALA A 101 -17.53 13.92 -5.07
C ALA A 101 -17.24 15.23 -5.84
N ASN A 102 -17.22 16.38 -5.15
CA ASN A 102 -16.87 17.67 -5.74
C ASN A 102 -15.36 17.92 -5.78
N ASP A 103 -14.56 17.14 -5.04
CA ASP A 103 -13.12 17.29 -5.02
C ASP A 103 -12.52 16.81 -6.34
N LYS A 104 -11.64 17.65 -6.91
CA LYS A 104 -11.00 17.34 -8.18
C LYS A 104 -9.93 16.25 -8.01
N LEU A 105 -9.96 15.28 -8.91
CA LEU A 105 -8.88 14.31 -9.02
C LEU A 105 -7.60 15.00 -9.54
N PRO A 106 -6.41 14.52 -9.12
CA PRO A 106 -5.15 14.94 -9.69
C PRO A 106 -5.10 14.65 -11.19
N GLN A 107 -4.40 15.49 -11.94
CA GLN A 107 -4.28 15.33 -13.39
C GLN A 107 -3.71 13.95 -13.75
N GLY A 108 -4.38 13.25 -14.67
CA GLY A 108 -3.98 11.93 -15.16
C GLY A 108 -4.19 10.79 -14.16
N ALA A 109 -4.81 11.04 -13.00
CA ALA A 109 -5.16 9.97 -12.07
C ALA A 109 -6.43 9.23 -12.53
N THR A 110 -6.43 7.92 -12.34
CA THR A 110 -7.63 7.09 -12.46
C THR A 110 -8.41 7.15 -11.14
N GLU A 111 -9.72 7.31 -11.21
CA GLU A 111 -10.56 7.30 -10.02
C GLU A 111 -10.50 5.93 -9.32
N LEU A 112 -10.28 5.95 -8.01
CA LEU A 112 -10.34 4.78 -7.14
C LEU A 112 -11.59 4.88 -6.29
N GLN A 113 -12.41 3.85 -6.34
CA GLN A 113 -13.54 3.69 -5.43
C GLN A 113 -13.09 2.90 -4.20
N LEU A 114 -13.42 3.43 -3.03
CA LEU A 114 -13.16 2.76 -1.75
C LEU A 114 -14.47 2.26 -1.15
N ASN A 115 -14.46 1.00 -0.72
CA ASN A 115 -15.54 0.37 0.00
C ASN A 115 -15.14 0.21 1.47
N THR A 116 -15.92 0.78 2.39
CA THR A 116 -15.73 0.53 3.82
C THR A 116 -16.46 -0.76 4.21
N THR A 117 -15.84 -1.56 5.07
CA THR A 117 -16.48 -2.79 5.59
C THR A 117 -17.39 -2.51 6.78
N ASP A 118 -17.28 -1.31 7.38
CA ASP A 118 -18.16 -0.83 8.44
C ASP A 118 -18.43 0.68 8.34
N ALA A 119 -19.38 1.15 9.15
CA ALA A 119 -19.78 2.56 9.22
C ALA A 119 -18.68 3.49 9.78
N HIS A 120 -17.59 2.94 10.30
CA HIS A 120 -16.52 3.68 10.97
C HIS A 120 -15.23 3.76 10.13
N GLY A 121 -15.21 3.14 8.94
CA GLY A 121 -14.05 3.13 8.06
C GLY A 121 -12.84 2.38 8.63
N ASN A 122 -13.04 1.47 9.58
CA ASN A 122 -11.95 0.77 10.26
C ASN A 122 -11.11 -0.08 9.31
N GLU A 123 -11.76 -0.60 8.28
CA GLU A 123 -11.15 -1.31 7.18
C GLU A 123 -11.80 -0.84 5.88
N THR A 124 -10.95 -0.41 4.96
CA THR A 124 -11.35 0.16 3.68
C THR A 124 -10.64 -0.59 2.58
N SER A 125 -11.37 -0.97 1.53
CA SER A 125 -10.82 -1.73 0.42
C SER A 125 -11.02 -1.01 -0.90
N GLY A 126 -10.05 -1.12 -1.80
CA GLY A 126 -10.10 -0.57 -3.14
C GLY A 126 -9.60 -1.59 -4.16
N LEU A 127 -10.29 -1.67 -5.29
CA LEU A 127 -9.87 -2.54 -6.40
C LEU A 127 -9.07 -1.70 -7.40
N LEU A 128 -7.79 -2.02 -7.52
CA LEU A 128 -6.86 -1.39 -8.46
C LEU A 128 -6.79 -2.22 -9.74
N LYS A 129 -6.92 -1.59 -10.90
CA LYS A 129 -6.67 -2.22 -12.20
C LYS A 129 -5.28 -1.83 -12.67
N LEU A 130 -4.24 -2.58 -12.32
CA LEU A 130 -2.84 -2.23 -12.64
C LEU A 130 -2.44 -2.69 -14.04
N LYS A 131 -1.51 -2.00 -14.70
CA LYS A 131 -0.85 -2.52 -15.92
C LYS A 131 -0.10 -3.82 -15.64
N LYS A 132 -0.22 -4.82 -16.54
CA LYS A 132 0.55 -6.07 -16.48
C LYS A 132 1.99 -5.88 -16.95
N GLY A 133 2.85 -6.84 -16.61
CA GLY A 133 4.19 -6.99 -17.21
C GLY A 133 5.34 -6.29 -16.48
N LEU A 134 5.06 -5.51 -15.44
CA LEU A 134 6.09 -4.86 -14.63
C LEU A 134 6.06 -5.33 -13.17
N PHE A 135 7.23 -5.35 -12.54
CA PHE A 135 7.32 -5.36 -11.08
C PHE A 135 6.86 -4.01 -10.57
N VAL A 136 5.92 -3.99 -9.62
CA VAL A 136 5.29 -2.76 -9.14
C VAL A 136 5.58 -2.50 -7.66
N LYS A 137 5.79 -1.23 -7.33
CA LYS A 137 5.78 -0.71 -5.95
C LYS A 137 4.67 0.32 -5.84
N LEU A 138 3.83 0.15 -4.83
CA LEU A 138 2.70 1.04 -4.55
C LEU A 138 3.05 1.95 -3.38
N TYR A 139 2.91 3.26 -3.59
CA TYR A 139 3.06 4.26 -2.54
C TYR A 139 1.72 4.94 -2.31
N CYS A 140 1.18 4.77 -1.11
CA CYS A 140 -0.15 5.24 -0.73
C CYS A 140 -0.03 6.44 0.19
N ILE A 141 -0.75 7.51 -0.12
CA ILE A 141 -0.78 8.74 0.66
C ILE A 141 -2.23 9.04 1.01
N ALA A 142 -2.55 8.94 2.30
CA ALA A 142 -3.87 9.25 2.80
C ALA A 142 -3.91 10.65 3.41
N ASN A 143 -4.99 11.39 3.17
CA ASN A 143 -5.29 12.71 3.74
C ASN A 143 -4.21 13.79 3.47
N ASP A 144 -3.36 13.54 2.48
CA ASP A 144 -2.37 14.46 1.94
C ASP A 144 -2.42 14.32 0.41
N THR A 145 -1.96 15.34 -0.30
CA THR A 145 -2.00 15.43 -1.76
C THR A 145 -0.62 15.28 -2.40
N THR A 146 0.45 15.33 -1.60
CA THR A 146 1.84 15.39 -2.08
C THR A 146 2.70 14.19 -1.68
N LEU A 147 3.27 13.51 -2.68
CA LEU A 147 4.33 12.53 -2.46
C LEU A 147 5.66 13.26 -2.30
N THR A 148 6.36 13.02 -1.20
CA THR A 148 7.68 13.61 -0.94
C THR A 148 8.72 12.53 -0.66
N THR A 149 9.99 12.81 -0.97
CA THR A 149 11.10 11.96 -0.58
C THR A 149 11.29 12.01 0.94
N PRO A 150 11.38 10.86 1.63
CA PRO A 150 11.56 10.86 3.09
C PRO A 150 12.86 11.54 3.54
N ALA A 151 13.92 11.44 2.73
CA ALA A 151 15.24 11.95 3.10
C ALA A 151 15.41 13.46 2.88
N THR A 152 14.73 14.04 1.88
CA THR A 152 14.96 15.44 1.49
C THR A 152 13.69 16.30 1.52
N GLY A 153 12.52 15.69 1.76
CA GLY A 153 11.22 16.38 1.70
C GLY A 153 10.88 16.90 0.31
N LYS A 154 11.61 16.50 -0.73
CA LYS A 154 11.40 16.97 -2.09
C LYS A 154 10.14 16.32 -2.65
N THR A 155 9.24 17.13 -3.17
CA THR A 155 8.06 16.65 -3.90
C THR A 155 8.48 15.82 -5.10
N ILE A 156 7.88 14.63 -5.20
CA ILE A 156 7.99 13.76 -6.36
C ILE A 156 6.98 14.25 -7.41
N VAL A 157 7.49 14.65 -8.58
CA VAL A 157 6.67 15.13 -9.69
C VAL A 157 6.59 14.03 -10.75
N PRO A 158 5.40 13.53 -11.11
CA PRO A 158 5.25 12.48 -12.11
C PRO A 158 5.93 12.77 -13.46
N ALA A 159 5.94 14.04 -13.88
CA ALA A 159 6.55 14.47 -15.13
C ALA A 159 8.08 14.35 -15.16
N ASP A 160 8.73 14.17 -14.01
CA ASP A 160 10.19 13.98 -13.92
C ASP A 160 10.61 12.55 -14.30
N PHE A 161 9.64 11.65 -14.55
CA PHE A 161 9.88 10.25 -14.88
C PHE A 161 9.53 9.94 -16.34
N THR A 162 10.34 9.11 -16.97
CA THR A 162 9.98 8.45 -18.23
C THR A 162 9.32 7.11 -17.92
N PRO A 163 8.04 6.90 -18.26
CA PRO A 163 7.36 5.63 -18.03
C PRO A 163 8.03 4.49 -18.79
N ILE A 164 7.96 3.29 -18.23
CA ILE A 164 8.53 2.09 -18.84
C ILE A 164 7.38 1.29 -19.41
N THR A 165 7.50 0.89 -20.67
CA THR A 165 6.53 0.00 -21.32
C THR A 165 7.02 -1.43 -21.26
N PHE A 166 6.14 -2.35 -20.87
CA PHE A 166 6.38 -3.77 -21.09
C PHE A 166 6.02 -4.12 -22.53
N THR A 167 6.94 -4.77 -23.25
CA THR A 167 6.67 -5.40 -24.54
C THR A 167 6.68 -6.90 -24.32
N GLU A 168 5.55 -7.55 -24.51
CA GLU A 168 5.45 -9.00 -24.35
C GLU A 168 6.27 -9.68 -25.46
N GLY A 169 7.23 -10.52 -25.07
CA GLY A 169 7.95 -11.36 -26.03
C GLY A 169 7.02 -12.40 -26.65
N GLU A 170 7.36 -12.93 -27.83
CA GLU A 170 6.55 -13.86 -28.64
C GLU A 170 6.04 -15.11 -27.87
N ASN A 171 6.67 -15.42 -26.73
CA ASN A 171 6.37 -16.57 -25.87
C ASN A 171 5.72 -16.21 -24.51
N GLY A 172 5.31 -14.96 -24.29
CA GLY A 172 4.63 -14.54 -23.05
C GLY A 172 5.51 -14.45 -21.80
N ASN A 173 6.84 -14.43 -21.97
CA ASN A 173 7.80 -14.20 -20.88
C ASN A 173 8.55 -12.87 -21.13
N PRO A 174 9.01 -12.18 -20.07
CA PRO A 174 9.83 -10.97 -20.21
C PRO A 174 11.14 -11.21 -20.95
#